data_AF-A0A9J8DBI9-F1
#
_entry.id   AF-A0A9J8DBI9-F1
#
_cell.length_a   1.000
_cell.length_b   1.000
_cell.length_c   1.000
_cell.angle_alpha   90.00
_cell.angle_beta   90.00
_cell.angle_gamma   90.00
#
_symmetry.space_group_name_H-M   'P 1'
#
loop_
_entity.id
_entity.type
_entity.pdbx_description
1 polymer ?
#
loop_
_entity_poly.entity_id
_entity_poly.type
_entity_poly.pdbx_seq_one_letter_code
_entity_poly.pdbx_strand_id
1 'polypeptide(L)'
;MSWQEPGSTCRVGCKCLRFNPDATVWKAKQQVLCSLTESLRDVLNYGLFQPATDGHDAKFLEEERPLREYPQSFEKGVPYLEFRYKTRVYKQTNLDEKHLAKLHTKASLKKFMDYIQAGAVEKVAKLVDKGLDPNYHDPETGETPLTLAVQTEPGGGEIIRVLVMGGAHIDFRAKDGLTPLHKAVRAHAHTSLLSLGASPDYKDSRGLTPLYHTVLIGGDTSCCETLLFHRAKLGLRDENGWDETHQACQNGNSQHLEHLLFYGADSSSQNASGNTALHISALYNKESCARILLYRGANKDTKNNSGQTSFQVAVMSGHFELGEIIKNHRESDVGKEQKFILVVPVFLFSGSISSQGTASGQRRRLYSAVPGRVFVATRSHSAQGDREISFNKGDKVKVLSVGEGGYWEGTIRGRTGWFPSDCVEEVALRSLEPRSESRSDRAKRLFRHYTVGSYDSFDAPSDYIIKEKTVLLQKKDNEGFGFVLRGAKAQTPIEEFTPTPAFPALQYLESVDEGGVAWRAGLRMGDFLIEVNGQNVVKVGHRQVVNMIRQGGNSLMVKVVMVTRNPDMEEGVRKKSKRYKFTQQRQQ
;
A
#
# COMPACT_ATOMS: atom_id res chain seq x y z
N MET A 1 31.20 8.15 -20.74
CA MET A 1 30.47 6.89 -20.51
C MET A 1 31.29 5.71 -20.99
N SER A 2 31.87 4.90 -20.10
CA SER A 2 32.44 3.58 -20.47
C SER A 2 31.43 2.45 -20.22
N TRP A 3 31.62 1.30 -20.87
CA TRP A 3 30.71 0.15 -20.90
C TRP A 3 31.46 -1.11 -20.48
N GLN A 4 30.81 -2.00 -19.71
CA GLN A 4 31.37 -3.30 -19.34
C GLN A 4 30.27 -4.37 -19.35
N GLU A 5 30.42 -5.39 -20.20
CA GLU A 5 29.61 -6.61 -20.20
C GLU A 5 30.21 -7.67 -19.24
N PRO A 6 29.40 -8.54 -18.62
CA PRO A 6 29.92 -9.69 -17.88
C PRO A 6 30.41 -10.78 -18.84
N GLY A 7 31.73 -10.93 -19.00
CA GLY A 7 32.34 -12.11 -19.63
C GLY A 7 32.97 -11.94 -21.03
N SER A 8 33.01 -10.73 -21.59
CA SER A 8 33.60 -10.43 -22.90
C SER A 8 34.74 -9.41 -22.77
N THR A 9 35.96 -9.79 -23.15
CA THR A 9 37.06 -8.86 -23.41
C THR A 9 36.74 -8.01 -24.65
N CYS A 10 36.66 -6.67 -24.51
CA CYS A 10 36.35 -5.59 -25.49
C CYS A 10 34.86 -5.14 -25.48
N ARG A 11 34.46 -3.85 -25.46
CA ARG A 11 35.08 -2.58 -25.90
C ARG A 11 34.66 -1.37 -25.01
N VAL A 12 35.63 -0.55 -24.61
CA VAL A 12 35.40 0.74 -23.92
C VAL A 12 35.19 1.84 -24.97
N GLY A 13 33.94 2.22 -25.24
CA GLY A 13 33.62 3.39 -26.07
C GLY A 13 33.12 4.55 -25.20
N CYS A 14 33.82 5.69 -25.15
CA CYS A 14 33.34 6.88 -24.44
C CYS A 14 32.46 7.75 -25.34
N LYS A 15 31.22 8.04 -24.91
CA LYS A 15 30.35 9.05 -25.55
C LYS A 15 30.13 10.26 -24.65
N CYS A 16 30.15 11.45 -25.25
CA CYS A 16 29.71 12.70 -24.65
C CYS A 16 28.29 13.01 -25.11
N LEU A 17 27.34 13.04 -24.17
CA LEU A 17 25.95 13.40 -24.44
C LEU A 17 25.56 14.60 -23.58
N ARG A 18 24.63 15.41 -24.10
CA ARG A 18 24.03 16.50 -23.35
C ARG A 18 22.71 16.03 -22.76
N PHE A 19 22.62 16.02 -21.43
CA PHE A 19 21.39 15.68 -20.71
C PHE A 19 20.68 16.94 -20.19
N ASN A 20 19.36 16.86 -20.07
CA ASN A 20 18.59 17.83 -19.28
C ASN A 20 18.66 17.41 -17.80
N PRO A 21 19.22 18.23 -16.88
CA PRO A 21 19.30 17.90 -15.46
C PRO A 21 17.94 17.66 -14.78
N ASP A 22 16.88 18.29 -15.30
CA ASP A 22 15.52 18.17 -14.77
C ASP A 22 14.77 16.94 -15.33
N ALA A 23 15.34 16.27 -16.34
CA ALA A 23 14.79 15.03 -16.84
C ALA A 23 15.10 13.86 -15.90
N THR A 24 14.20 12.89 -15.86
CA THR A 24 14.42 11.65 -15.10
C THR A 24 15.59 10.85 -15.66
N VAL A 25 16.24 10.07 -14.80
CA VAL A 25 17.29 9.12 -15.16
C VAL A 25 16.80 8.16 -16.25
N TRP A 26 15.52 7.78 -16.25
CA TRP A 26 14.88 7.02 -17.32
C TRP A 26 15.01 7.69 -18.68
N LYS A 27 14.67 8.98 -18.79
CA LYS A 27 14.80 9.73 -20.06
C LYS A 27 16.26 9.81 -20.51
N ALA A 28 17.18 9.99 -19.57
CA ALA A 28 18.61 9.98 -19.86
C ALA A 28 19.08 8.61 -20.37
N LYS A 29 18.63 7.51 -19.73
CA LYS A 29 18.86 6.14 -20.20
C LYS A 29 18.33 5.93 -21.62
N GLN A 30 17.11 6.37 -21.93
CA GLN A 30 16.56 6.29 -23.29
C GLN A 30 17.44 7.04 -24.31
N GLN A 31 17.89 8.25 -23.98
CA GLN A 31 18.80 9.02 -24.84
C GLN A 31 20.14 8.29 -25.06
N VAL A 32 20.69 7.66 -24.02
CA VAL A 32 21.89 6.82 -24.15
C VAL A 32 21.63 5.68 -25.12
N LEU A 33 20.54 4.94 -24.95
CA LEU A 33 20.17 3.81 -25.80
C LEU A 33 20.00 4.22 -27.27
N CYS A 34 19.33 5.33 -27.55
CA CYS A 34 19.20 5.87 -28.90
C CYS A 34 20.54 6.30 -29.52
N SER A 35 21.54 6.63 -28.69
CA SER A 35 22.87 7.01 -29.16
C SER A 35 23.74 5.80 -29.51
N LEU A 36 23.40 4.59 -29.07
CA LEU A 36 24.24 3.41 -29.28
C LEU A 36 24.21 2.95 -30.74
N THR A 37 25.39 2.62 -31.26
CA THR A 37 25.57 2.11 -32.63
C THR A 37 25.46 0.58 -32.68
N GLU A 38 25.70 -0.10 -31.56
CA GLU A 38 25.60 -1.55 -31.43
C GLU A 38 24.37 -1.90 -30.60
N SER A 39 23.66 -2.96 -30.99
CA SER A 39 22.49 -3.45 -30.25
C SER A 39 22.92 -4.18 -28.98
N LEU A 40 22.44 -3.72 -27.82
CA LEU A 40 22.62 -4.43 -26.56
C LEU A 40 21.56 -5.51 -26.39
N ARG A 41 21.96 -6.64 -25.79
CA ARG A 41 21.00 -7.65 -25.31
C ARG A 41 20.48 -7.22 -23.94
N ASP A 42 19.23 -7.54 -23.64
CA ASP A 42 18.60 -7.25 -22.34
C ASP A 42 18.75 -5.79 -21.88
N VAL A 43 18.42 -4.89 -22.81
CA VAL A 43 18.61 -3.44 -22.69
C VAL A 43 17.97 -2.85 -21.43
N LEU A 44 16.86 -3.41 -20.97
CA LEU A 44 16.11 -2.91 -19.83
C LEU A 44 16.86 -3.08 -18.50
N ASN A 45 17.78 -4.03 -18.40
CA ASN A 45 18.59 -4.29 -17.22
C ASN A 45 19.95 -3.59 -17.22
N TYR A 46 20.20 -2.72 -18.20
CA TYR A 46 21.28 -1.74 -18.06
C TYR A 46 20.80 -0.50 -17.30
N GLY A 47 21.71 0.17 -16.61
CA GLY A 47 21.43 1.41 -15.88
C GLY A 47 22.59 2.39 -15.93
N LEU A 48 22.26 3.67 -15.71
CA LEU A 48 23.26 4.68 -15.41
C LEU A 48 23.86 4.40 -14.04
N PHE A 49 25.18 4.32 -13.99
CA PHE A 49 25.95 3.97 -12.81
C PHE A 49 26.88 5.13 -12.47
N GLN A 50 26.83 5.54 -11.21
CA GLN A 50 27.74 6.50 -10.63
C GLN A 50 28.90 5.74 -9.98
N PRO A 51 30.14 5.91 -10.48
CA PRO A 51 31.33 5.36 -9.84
C PRO A 51 31.51 5.93 -8.42
N ALA A 52 32.28 5.22 -7.61
CA ALA A 52 32.66 5.72 -6.30
C ALA A 52 33.46 7.02 -6.47
N THR A 53 33.12 8.02 -5.66
CA THR A 53 33.84 9.30 -5.56
C THR A 53 34.12 9.58 -4.10
N ASP A 54 34.96 10.58 -3.81
CA ASP A 54 35.32 10.93 -2.43
C ASP A 54 34.07 11.12 -1.56
N GLY A 55 33.87 10.19 -0.62
CA GLY A 55 32.75 10.17 0.32
C GLY A 55 31.44 9.51 -0.16
N HIS A 56 31.38 8.99 -1.39
CA HIS A 56 30.16 8.38 -1.94
C HIS A 56 30.41 6.99 -2.54
N ASP A 57 29.67 5.99 -2.04
CA ASP A 57 29.66 4.63 -2.59
C ASP A 57 29.16 4.63 -4.04
N ALA A 58 29.73 3.73 -4.85
CA ALA A 58 29.26 3.52 -6.21
C ALA A 58 27.82 2.95 -6.21
N LYS A 59 26.98 3.39 -7.14
CA LYS A 59 25.57 2.98 -7.19
C LYS A 59 24.95 3.15 -8.57
N PHE A 60 23.90 2.38 -8.84
CA PHE A 60 23.00 2.67 -9.94
C PHE A 60 22.07 3.84 -9.57
N LEU A 61 21.78 4.69 -10.55
CA LEU A 61 20.82 5.78 -10.40
C LEU A 61 19.40 5.21 -10.51
N GLU A 62 18.50 5.65 -9.63
CA GLU A 62 17.08 5.32 -9.66
C GLU A 62 16.40 5.98 -10.87
N GLU A 63 15.74 5.18 -11.71
CA GLU A 63 15.20 5.59 -13.01
C GLU A 63 14.18 6.73 -12.93
N GLU A 64 13.43 6.83 -11.83
CA GLU A 64 12.34 7.81 -11.66
C GLU A 64 12.80 9.16 -11.09
N ARG A 65 14.04 9.26 -10.59
CA ARG A 65 14.56 10.51 -10.03
C ARG A 65 15.15 11.40 -11.13
N PRO A 66 15.10 12.74 -10.99
CA PRO A 66 15.77 13.66 -11.90
C PRO A 66 17.30 13.55 -11.78
N LEU A 67 18.01 13.77 -12.89
CA LEU A 67 19.48 13.67 -12.91
C LEU A 67 20.17 14.64 -11.94
N ARG A 68 19.59 15.84 -11.73
CA ARG A 68 20.14 16.87 -10.83
C ARG A 68 20.22 16.44 -9.36
N GLU A 69 19.49 15.41 -8.95
CA GLU A 69 19.55 14.88 -7.58
C GLU A 69 20.83 14.10 -7.29
N TYR A 70 21.60 13.74 -8.32
CA TYR A 70 22.84 12.99 -8.18
C TYR A 70 24.05 13.91 -8.25
N PRO A 71 25.02 13.78 -7.31
CA PRO A 71 26.24 14.56 -7.36
C PRO A 71 27.01 14.22 -8.64
N GLN A 72 27.68 15.21 -9.23
CA GLN A 72 28.43 15.00 -10.45
C GLN A 72 29.85 14.53 -10.11
N SER A 73 30.17 13.30 -10.52
CA SER A 73 31.55 12.84 -10.65
C SER A 73 32.17 13.47 -11.88
N PHE A 74 33.38 14.01 -11.80
CA PHE A 74 34.05 14.63 -12.95
C PHE A 74 35.21 13.77 -13.40
N GLU A 75 35.29 13.53 -14.72
CA GLU A 75 36.48 12.98 -15.36
C GLU A 75 36.88 13.94 -16.49
N LYS A 76 38.13 14.43 -16.46
CA LYS A 76 38.66 15.41 -17.43
C LYS A 76 37.78 16.67 -17.58
N GLY A 77 37.21 17.16 -16.49
CA GLY A 77 36.40 18.38 -16.46
C GLY A 77 34.96 18.23 -16.96
N VAL A 78 34.50 17.01 -17.24
CA VAL A 78 33.13 16.73 -17.69
C VAL A 78 32.46 15.76 -16.70
N PRO A 79 31.16 15.96 -16.37
CA PRO A 79 30.42 14.98 -15.59
C PRO A 79 30.47 13.59 -16.22
N TYR A 80 30.80 12.59 -15.42
CA TYR A 80 31.06 11.22 -15.83
C TYR A 80 30.10 10.25 -15.15
N LEU A 81 29.44 9.43 -15.96
CA LEU A 81 28.65 8.28 -15.55
C LEU A 81 29.05 7.08 -16.40
N GLU A 82 28.86 5.89 -15.86
CA GLU A 82 28.99 4.62 -16.58
C GLU A 82 27.60 4.13 -16.99
N PHE A 83 27.53 3.31 -18.04
CA PHE A 83 26.28 2.62 -18.37
C PHE A 83 26.56 1.12 -18.36
N ARG A 84 25.99 0.44 -17.38
CA ARG A 84 26.40 -0.91 -16.99
C ARG A 84 25.21 -1.83 -16.88
N TYR A 85 25.46 -3.11 -17.14
CA TYR A 85 24.51 -4.15 -16.79
C TYR A 85 24.36 -4.19 -15.27
N LYS A 86 23.12 -4.32 -14.78
CA LYS A 86 22.80 -4.32 -13.35
C LYS A 86 23.25 -5.61 -12.67
N THR A 87 24.52 -5.68 -12.34
CA THR A 87 25.10 -6.70 -11.46
C THR A 87 25.10 -6.22 -10.02
N ARG A 88 25.29 -7.15 -9.08
CA ARG A 88 25.43 -6.83 -7.65
C ARG A 88 26.58 -5.83 -7.45
N VAL A 89 26.29 -4.76 -6.73
CA VAL A 89 27.31 -3.78 -6.31
C VAL A 89 27.91 -4.24 -4.99
N TYR A 90 29.17 -4.69 -5.03
CA TYR A 90 29.87 -5.15 -3.84
C TYR A 90 30.55 -3.98 -3.13
N LYS A 91 30.39 -3.90 -1.80
CA LYS A 91 31.06 -2.88 -0.97
C LYS A 91 32.52 -3.22 -0.66
N GLN A 92 32.88 -4.50 -0.71
CA GLN A 92 34.23 -4.97 -0.43
C GLN A 92 35.08 -4.93 -1.70
N THR A 93 36.27 -4.34 -1.62
CA THR A 93 37.20 -4.20 -2.75
C THR A 93 38.06 -5.45 -2.99
N ASN A 94 38.20 -6.34 -2.00
CA ASN A 94 39.10 -7.50 -2.04
C ASN A 94 38.32 -8.82 -2.22
N LEU A 95 37.54 -8.93 -3.28
CA LEU A 95 36.81 -10.16 -3.59
C LEU A 95 37.72 -11.17 -4.29
N ASP A 96 37.66 -12.44 -3.88
CA ASP A 96 38.32 -13.53 -4.60
C ASP A 96 37.51 -13.89 -5.85
N GLU A 97 37.98 -13.43 -7.02
CA GLU A 97 37.36 -13.70 -8.31
C GLU A 97 37.19 -15.20 -8.61
N LYS A 98 38.14 -16.05 -8.19
CA LYS A 98 38.05 -17.50 -8.40
C LYS A 98 36.93 -18.11 -7.55
N HIS A 99 36.76 -17.61 -6.32
CA HIS A 99 35.66 -18.01 -5.46
C HIS A 99 34.30 -17.55 -6.02
N LEU A 100 34.20 -16.30 -6.48
CA LEU A 100 32.97 -15.81 -7.11
C LEU A 100 32.63 -16.59 -8.38
N ALA A 101 33.60 -16.91 -9.24
CA ALA A 101 33.35 -17.70 -10.44
C ALA A 101 32.73 -19.07 -10.13
N LYS A 102 33.10 -19.72 -9.01
CA LYS A 102 32.50 -20.99 -8.57
C LYS A 102 31.03 -20.85 -8.18
N LEU A 103 30.63 -19.70 -7.62
CA LEU A 103 29.23 -19.43 -7.25
C LEU A 103 28.33 -19.19 -8.46
N HIS A 104 28.89 -18.75 -9.59
CA HIS A 104 28.13 -18.38 -10.80
C HIS A 104 28.18 -19.44 -11.91
N THR A 105 28.51 -20.69 -11.58
CA THR A 105 28.37 -21.81 -12.52
C THR A 105 26.89 -22.09 -12.81
N LYS A 106 26.56 -22.54 -14.02
CA LYS A 106 25.17 -22.87 -14.42
C LYS A 106 24.45 -23.76 -13.40
N ALA A 107 25.15 -24.77 -12.87
CA ALA A 107 24.60 -25.67 -11.85
C ALA A 107 24.35 -24.98 -10.50
N SER A 108 25.25 -24.08 -10.07
CA SER A 108 25.09 -23.30 -8.84
C SER A 108 23.90 -22.33 -8.94
N LEU A 109 23.77 -21.62 -10.06
CA LEU A 109 22.66 -20.71 -10.31
C LEU A 109 21.31 -21.43 -10.38
N LYS A 110 21.24 -22.59 -11.06
CA LYS A 110 20.01 -23.41 -11.08
C LYS A 110 19.63 -23.88 -9.67
N LYS A 111 20.61 -24.36 -8.91
CA LYS A 111 20.42 -24.81 -7.52
C LYS A 111 19.96 -23.68 -6.60
N PHE A 112 20.42 -22.45 -6.84
CA PHE A 112 19.96 -21.27 -6.12
C PHE A 112 18.48 -20.98 -6.41
N MET A 113 18.05 -21.06 -7.68
CA MET A 113 16.63 -20.94 -8.05
C MET A 113 15.78 -22.04 -7.39
N ASP A 114 16.27 -23.28 -7.34
CA ASP A 114 15.55 -24.38 -6.67
C ASP A 114 15.38 -24.12 -5.16
N TYR A 115 16.36 -23.49 -4.50
CA TYR A 115 16.24 -23.08 -3.10
C TYR A 115 15.20 -21.99 -2.88
N ILE A 116 15.07 -21.05 -3.82
CA ILE A 116 14.03 -20.02 -3.78
C ILE A 116 12.65 -20.67 -3.93
N GLN A 117 12.48 -21.50 -4.97
CA GLN A 117 11.24 -22.23 -5.24
C GLN A 117 10.80 -23.11 -4.06
N ALA A 118 11.77 -23.71 -3.35
CA ALA A 118 11.52 -24.54 -2.18
C ALA A 118 11.31 -23.78 -0.87
N GLY A 119 11.39 -22.44 -0.87
CA GLY A 119 11.24 -21.63 0.35
C GLY A 119 12.43 -21.72 1.32
N ALA A 120 13.61 -22.14 0.85
CA ALA A 120 14.76 -22.47 1.70
C ALA A 120 15.60 -21.23 2.08
N VAL A 121 15.01 -20.32 2.87
CA VAL A 121 15.56 -19.01 3.29
C VAL A 121 17.03 -19.08 3.72
N GLU A 122 17.38 -19.99 4.64
CA GLU A 122 18.75 -20.09 5.17
C GLU A 122 19.79 -20.45 4.10
N LYS A 123 19.40 -21.29 3.14
CA LYS A 123 20.29 -21.70 2.03
C LYS A 123 20.48 -20.55 1.04
N VAL A 124 19.41 -19.80 0.78
CA VAL A 124 19.45 -18.58 -0.04
C VAL A 124 20.37 -17.55 0.63
N ALA A 125 20.14 -17.23 1.90
CA ALA A 125 20.95 -16.29 2.67
C ALA A 125 22.44 -16.69 2.66
N LYS A 126 22.75 -17.96 2.93
CA LYS A 126 24.14 -18.45 2.93
C LYS A 126 24.86 -18.27 1.59
N LEU A 127 24.17 -18.42 0.46
CA LEU A 127 24.79 -18.24 -0.86
C LEU A 127 24.96 -16.76 -1.19
N VAL A 128 23.98 -15.94 -0.84
CA VAL A 128 24.05 -14.47 -0.94
C VAL A 128 25.19 -13.91 -0.08
N ASP A 129 25.35 -14.36 1.16
CA ASP A 129 26.42 -13.94 2.07
C ASP A 129 27.82 -14.33 1.57
N LYS A 130 27.90 -15.44 0.83
CA LYS A 130 29.15 -15.87 0.16
C LYS A 130 29.51 -15.03 -1.06
N GLY A 131 28.64 -14.13 -1.49
CA GLY A 131 28.87 -13.25 -2.63
C GLY A 131 28.19 -13.70 -3.93
N LEU A 132 27.17 -14.56 -3.89
CA LEU A 132 26.39 -14.85 -5.10
C LEU A 132 25.64 -13.58 -5.56
N ASP A 133 25.68 -13.29 -6.85
CA ASP A 133 24.91 -12.22 -7.49
C ASP A 133 23.52 -12.74 -7.88
N PRO A 134 22.44 -12.23 -7.25
CA PRO A 134 21.07 -12.65 -7.57
C PRO A 134 20.48 -11.94 -8.81
N ASN A 135 21.25 -11.15 -9.56
CA ASN A 135 20.76 -10.38 -10.72
C ASN A 135 21.05 -11.11 -12.04
N TYR A 136 20.33 -12.20 -12.28
CA TYR A 136 20.48 -12.99 -13.51
C TYR A 136 19.14 -13.60 -13.93
N HIS A 137 19.08 -14.08 -15.18
CA HIS A 137 17.95 -14.86 -15.68
C HIS A 137 18.24 -16.36 -15.58
N ASP A 138 17.27 -17.10 -15.06
CA ASP A 138 17.22 -18.54 -15.26
C ASP A 138 17.05 -18.84 -16.77
N PRO A 139 17.94 -19.64 -17.39
CA PRO A 139 17.92 -19.85 -18.84
C PRO A 139 16.66 -20.55 -19.36
N GLU A 140 15.97 -21.31 -18.52
CA GLU A 140 14.80 -22.13 -18.90
C GLU A 140 13.51 -21.30 -18.81
N THR A 141 13.30 -20.64 -17.67
CA THR A 141 12.07 -19.89 -17.39
C THR A 141 12.16 -18.42 -17.79
N GLY A 142 13.36 -17.85 -17.85
CA GLY A 142 13.56 -16.40 -18.00
C GLY A 142 13.24 -15.59 -16.75
N GLU A 143 12.87 -16.23 -15.64
CA GLU A 143 12.65 -15.59 -14.35
C GLU A 143 13.98 -15.22 -13.70
N THR A 144 13.93 -14.27 -12.78
CA THR A 144 15.05 -13.86 -11.93
C THR A 144 14.85 -14.46 -10.54
N PRO A 145 15.90 -14.56 -9.72
CA PRO A 145 15.75 -14.92 -8.31
C PRO A 145 14.65 -14.12 -7.59
N LEU A 146 14.58 -12.81 -7.83
CA LEU A 146 13.64 -11.93 -7.13
C LEU A 146 12.20 -12.05 -7.68
N THR A 147 12.02 -12.18 -9.00
CA THR A 147 10.69 -12.40 -9.59
C THR A 147 10.13 -13.79 -9.26
N LEU A 148 10.98 -14.81 -9.15
CA LEU A 148 10.59 -16.13 -8.67
C LEU A 148 10.17 -16.11 -7.20
N ALA A 149 10.94 -15.43 -6.35
CA ALA A 149 10.63 -15.29 -4.92
C ALA A 149 9.26 -14.65 -4.67
N VAL A 150 8.88 -13.68 -5.49
CA VAL A 150 7.56 -13.03 -5.46
C VAL A 150 6.41 -14.00 -5.74
N GLN A 151 6.64 -15.02 -6.57
CA GLN A 151 5.64 -16.02 -6.93
C GLN A 151 5.60 -17.19 -5.93
N THR A 152 6.50 -17.24 -4.95
CA THR A 152 6.60 -18.36 -4.01
C THR A 152 5.80 -18.09 -2.74
N GLU A 153 4.67 -18.78 -2.57
CA GLU A 153 3.85 -18.73 -1.35
C GLU A 153 3.69 -20.13 -0.74
N PRO A 154 3.71 -20.30 0.60
CA PRO A 154 3.93 -19.29 1.64
C PRO A 154 5.41 -19.00 1.91
N GLY A 155 5.75 -17.71 2.15
CA GLY A 155 7.07 -17.32 2.67
C GLY A 155 7.93 -16.46 1.74
N GLY A 156 7.41 -16.03 0.59
CA GLY A 156 8.13 -15.17 -0.36
C GLY A 156 8.68 -13.88 0.26
N GLY A 157 7.96 -13.26 1.20
CA GLY A 157 8.37 -12.00 1.85
C GLY A 157 9.75 -12.03 2.51
N GLU A 158 10.11 -13.13 3.18
CA GLU A 158 11.42 -13.26 3.83
C GLU A 158 12.54 -13.48 2.80
N ILE A 159 12.28 -14.29 1.76
CA ILE A 159 13.23 -14.51 0.66
C ILE A 159 13.46 -13.20 -0.11
N ILE A 160 12.40 -12.45 -0.40
CA ILE A 160 12.49 -11.12 -1.03
C ILE A 160 13.42 -10.23 -0.21
N ARG A 161 13.25 -10.17 1.13
CA ARG A 161 14.11 -9.37 2.00
C ARG A 161 15.57 -9.82 1.93
N VAL A 162 15.83 -11.13 2.03
CA VAL A 162 17.19 -11.69 1.95
C VAL A 162 17.85 -11.37 0.60
N LEU A 163 17.12 -11.51 -0.50
CA LEU A 163 17.64 -11.22 -1.85
C LEU A 163 17.96 -9.73 -2.02
N VAL A 164 17.05 -8.84 -1.61
CA VAL A 164 17.26 -7.38 -1.72
C VAL A 164 18.41 -6.91 -0.83
N MET A 165 18.47 -7.35 0.43
CA MET A 165 19.62 -7.08 1.32
C MET A 165 20.91 -7.72 0.78
N GLY A 166 20.76 -8.77 0.00
CA GLY A 166 21.80 -9.48 -0.74
C GLY A 166 22.30 -8.81 -2.00
N GLY A 167 21.76 -7.65 -2.38
CA GLY A 167 22.16 -6.92 -3.58
C GLY A 167 21.36 -7.28 -4.83
N ALA A 168 20.18 -7.90 -4.70
CA ALA A 168 19.21 -7.96 -5.80
C ALA A 168 18.65 -6.57 -6.07
N HIS A 169 18.73 -6.12 -7.32
CA HIS A 169 18.11 -4.88 -7.77
C HIS A 169 16.60 -5.09 -7.84
N ILE A 170 15.87 -4.29 -7.08
CA ILE A 170 14.41 -4.43 -6.95
C ILE A 170 13.65 -4.16 -8.26
N ASP A 171 14.32 -3.50 -9.21
CA ASP A 171 13.82 -3.15 -10.54
C ASP A 171 14.43 -3.99 -11.67
N PHE A 172 15.15 -5.07 -11.32
CA PHE A 172 15.70 -6.00 -12.29
C PHE A 172 14.57 -6.78 -12.96
N ARG A 173 14.54 -6.78 -14.29
CA ARG A 173 13.43 -7.32 -15.08
C ARG A 173 13.73 -8.75 -15.50
N ALA A 174 12.69 -9.59 -15.44
CA ALA A 174 12.70 -10.90 -16.07
C ALA A 174 12.73 -10.77 -17.61
N LYS A 175 12.92 -11.89 -18.29
CA LYS A 175 13.06 -11.94 -19.76
C LYS A 175 11.83 -11.44 -20.52
N ASP A 176 10.65 -11.49 -19.90
CA ASP A 176 9.40 -10.90 -20.43
C ASP A 176 9.32 -9.37 -20.25
N GLY A 177 10.30 -8.77 -19.58
CA GLY A 177 10.39 -7.34 -19.30
C GLY A 177 9.69 -6.91 -18.01
N LEU A 178 9.11 -7.84 -17.24
CA LEU A 178 8.40 -7.52 -16.00
C LEU A 178 9.36 -7.40 -14.81
N THR A 179 9.17 -6.39 -13.97
CA THR A 179 9.85 -6.29 -12.67
C THR A 179 9.20 -7.21 -11.63
N PRO A 180 9.85 -7.48 -10.48
CA PRO A 180 9.25 -8.17 -9.34
C PRO A 180 7.90 -7.57 -8.93
N LEU A 181 7.76 -6.23 -8.96
CA LEU A 181 6.51 -5.58 -8.58
C LEU A 181 5.37 -5.84 -9.57
N HIS A 182 5.66 -5.95 -10.87
CA HIS A 182 4.66 -6.38 -11.85
C HIS A 182 4.18 -7.80 -11.59
N LYS A 183 5.11 -8.73 -11.30
CA LYS A 183 4.77 -10.12 -10.97
C LYS A 183 3.97 -10.20 -9.66
N ALA A 184 4.23 -9.30 -8.71
CA ALA A 184 3.54 -9.24 -7.42
C ALA A 184 2.07 -8.86 -7.53
N VAL A 185 1.64 -8.22 -8.63
CA VAL A 185 0.21 -7.98 -8.91
C VAL A 185 -0.57 -9.29 -8.96
N ARG A 186 0.04 -10.37 -9.48
CA ARG A 186 -0.58 -11.70 -9.60
C ARG A 186 -0.44 -12.57 -8.35
N ALA A 187 0.55 -12.29 -7.52
CA ALA A 187 0.96 -13.14 -6.39
C ALA A 187 0.74 -12.49 -5.00
N HIS A 188 0.16 -11.28 -4.95
CA HIS A 188 -0.16 -10.53 -3.73
C HIS A 188 1.03 -10.17 -2.79
N ALA A 189 2.28 -10.32 -3.24
CA ALA A 189 3.49 -9.99 -2.45
C ALA A 189 3.96 -8.51 -2.57
N HIS A 190 3.09 -7.61 -3.05
CA HIS A 190 3.44 -6.22 -3.40
C HIS A 190 3.84 -5.36 -2.19
N THR A 191 3.27 -5.62 -1.01
CA THR A 191 3.57 -4.87 0.23
C THR A 191 5.04 -4.98 0.65
N SER A 192 5.63 -6.18 0.52
CA SER A 192 7.03 -6.42 0.89
C SER A 192 7.98 -5.62 -0.01
N LEU A 193 7.76 -5.64 -1.32
CA LEU A 193 8.57 -4.90 -2.28
C LEU A 193 8.48 -3.38 -2.08
N LEU A 194 7.26 -2.86 -1.90
CA LEU A 194 7.05 -1.42 -1.67
C LEU A 194 7.69 -0.97 -0.35
N SER A 195 7.61 -1.79 0.71
CA SER A 195 8.27 -1.50 2.00
C SER A 195 9.80 -1.48 1.92
N LEU A 196 10.38 -2.17 0.92
CA LEU A 196 11.81 -2.20 0.64
C LEU A 196 12.24 -1.09 -0.34
N GLY A 197 11.33 -0.19 -0.74
CA GLY A 197 11.62 0.95 -1.60
C GLY A 197 11.43 0.72 -3.09
N ALA A 198 10.69 -0.32 -3.50
CA ALA A 198 10.28 -0.46 -4.90
C ALA A 198 9.45 0.76 -5.33
N SER A 199 9.78 1.33 -6.48
CA SER A 199 8.94 2.35 -7.10
C SER A 199 7.65 1.72 -7.65
N PRO A 200 6.46 2.29 -7.41
CA PRO A 200 5.23 1.83 -8.03
C PRO A 200 5.16 2.15 -9.53
N ASP A 201 6.07 2.99 -10.04
CA ASP A 201 6.06 3.51 -11.42
C ASP A 201 7.05 2.78 -12.35
N TYR A 202 7.60 1.63 -11.94
CA TYR A 202 8.47 0.87 -12.84
C TYR A 202 7.75 0.53 -14.13
N LYS A 203 8.49 0.60 -15.24
CA LYS A 203 7.95 0.29 -16.57
C LYS A 203 8.40 -1.06 -17.05
N ASP A 204 7.48 -1.86 -17.60
CA ASP A 204 7.81 -3.08 -18.31
C ASP A 204 8.38 -2.80 -19.73
N SER A 205 8.55 -3.86 -20.53
CA SER A 205 9.01 -3.78 -21.92
C SER A 205 8.07 -3.00 -22.85
N ARG A 206 6.79 -2.89 -22.50
CA ARG A 206 5.76 -2.13 -23.23
C ARG A 206 5.57 -0.72 -22.66
N GLY A 207 6.37 -0.35 -21.65
CA GLY A 207 6.24 0.93 -20.98
C GLY A 207 5.11 1.00 -19.96
N LEU A 208 4.43 -0.11 -19.64
CA LEU A 208 3.30 -0.16 -18.72
C LEU A 208 3.77 -0.29 -17.26
N THR A 209 2.97 0.21 -16.31
CA THR A 209 3.26 0.16 -14.87
C THR A 209 2.58 -1.01 -14.17
N PRO A 210 3.02 -1.40 -12.95
CA PRO A 210 2.30 -2.36 -12.12
C PRO A 210 0.83 -1.98 -11.91
N LEU A 211 0.54 -0.68 -11.76
CA LEU A 211 -0.84 -0.19 -11.62
C LEU A 211 -1.68 -0.52 -12.86
N TYR A 212 -1.15 -0.29 -14.07
CA TYR A 212 -1.82 -0.67 -15.32
C TYR A 212 -2.05 -2.19 -15.40
N HIS A 213 -1.12 -3.01 -14.91
CA HIS A 213 -1.29 -4.46 -14.85
C HIS A 213 -2.44 -4.88 -13.90
N THR A 214 -2.74 -4.14 -12.83
CA THR A 214 -3.88 -4.45 -11.95
C THR A 214 -5.21 -4.46 -12.71
N VAL A 215 -5.43 -3.50 -13.61
CA VAL A 215 -6.66 -3.40 -14.40
C VAL A 215 -6.70 -4.34 -15.60
N LEU A 216 -5.54 -4.78 -16.10
CA LEU A 216 -5.46 -5.83 -17.13
C LEU A 216 -5.83 -7.20 -16.57
N ILE A 217 -5.42 -7.50 -15.34
CA ILE A 217 -5.68 -8.79 -14.68
C ILE A 217 -7.08 -8.80 -14.03
N GLY A 218 -7.47 -7.71 -13.38
CA GLY A 218 -8.70 -7.60 -12.60
C GLY A 218 -8.66 -8.42 -11.30
N GLY A 219 -9.84 -8.62 -10.69
CA GLY A 219 -9.98 -9.38 -9.45
C GLY A 219 -9.83 -8.54 -8.18
N ASP A 220 -9.02 -9.01 -7.23
CA ASP A 220 -8.78 -8.35 -5.94
C ASP A 220 -8.11 -6.98 -6.10
N THR A 221 -8.65 -5.96 -5.45
CA THR A 221 -8.17 -4.57 -5.57
C THR A 221 -7.05 -4.22 -4.60
N SER A 222 -6.67 -5.12 -3.69
CA SER A 222 -5.65 -4.85 -2.66
C SER A 222 -4.34 -4.30 -3.24
N CYS A 223 -3.86 -4.88 -4.35
CA CYS A 223 -2.66 -4.41 -5.01
C CYS A 223 -2.85 -3.03 -5.65
N CYS A 224 -4.00 -2.80 -6.30
CA CYS A 224 -4.36 -1.51 -6.90
C CYS A 224 -4.40 -0.41 -5.83
N GLU A 225 -5.12 -0.64 -4.73
CA GLU A 225 -5.21 0.29 -3.62
C GLU A 225 -3.84 0.58 -2.99
N THR A 226 -3.03 -0.46 -2.77
CA THR A 226 -1.71 -0.29 -2.16
C THR A 226 -0.76 0.50 -3.07
N LEU A 227 -0.77 0.25 -4.39
CA LEU A 227 0.05 1.02 -5.34
C LEU A 227 -0.36 2.50 -5.35
N LEU A 228 -1.67 2.78 -5.39
CA LEU A 228 -2.21 4.13 -5.35
C LEU A 228 -1.90 4.85 -4.03
N PHE A 229 -2.00 4.15 -2.91
CA PHE A 229 -1.59 4.65 -1.59
C PHE A 229 -0.11 5.05 -1.57
N HIS A 230 0.75 4.27 -2.24
CA HIS A 230 2.17 4.57 -2.44
C HIS A 230 2.44 5.58 -3.57
N ARG A 231 1.43 6.36 -4.00
CA ARG A 231 1.52 7.43 -5.00
C ARG A 231 1.92 6.95 -6.40
N ALA A 232 1.47 5.77 -6.81
CA ALA A 232 1.54 5.36 -8.21
C ALA A 232 0.96 6.45 -9.12
N LYS A 233 1.68 6.80 -10.19
CA LYS A 233 1.21 7.78 -11.17
C LYS A 233 0.05 7.20 -11.97
N LEU A 234 -0.94 8.05 -12.21
CA LEU A 234 -2.13 7.76 -13.02
C LEU A 234 -2.00 8.38 -14.41
N GLY A 235 -2.80 7.88 -15.35
CA GLY A 235 -2.90 8.45 -16.70
C GLY A 235 -1.78 8.00 -17.62
N LEU A 236 -1.13 6.86 -17.33
CA LEU A 236 -0.20 6.26 -18.26
C LEU A 236 -0.96 5.81 -19.51
N ARG A 237 -0.45 6.14 -20.70
CA ARG A 237 -1.09 5.77 -21.96
C ARG A 237 -0.32 4.66 -22.65
N ASP A 238 -1.03 3.60 -23.05
CA ASP A 238 -0.49 2.57 -23.93
C ASP A 238 -0.43 3.02 -25.40
N GLU A 239 -0.04 2.12 -26.30
CA GLU A 239 0.12 2.40 -27.73
C GLU A 239 -1.18 2.85 -28.42
N ASN A 240 -2.34 2.52 -27.88
CA ASN A 240 -3.64 2.95 -28.38
C ASN A 240 -4.12 4.26 -27.73
N GLY A 241 -3.31 4.85 -26.85
CA GLY A 241 -3.66 6.00 -26.03
C GLY A 241 -4.53 5.67 -24.83
N TRP A 242 -4.70 4.39 -24.48
CA TRP A 242 -5.57 3.97 -23.37
C TRP A 242 -4.84 4.11 -22.05
N ASP A 243 -5.57 4.61 -21.04
CA ASP A 243 -5.11 4.64 -19.66
C ASP A 243 -5.78 3.56 -18.79
N GLU A 244 -5.47 3.57 -17.49
CA GLU A 244 -5.98 2.60 -16.54
C GLU A 244 -7.52 2.61 -16.46
N THR A 245 -8.15 3.78 -16.64
CA THR A 245 -9.62 3.92 -16.59
C THR A 245 -10.28 3.31 -17.82
N HIS A 246 -9.67 3.46 -19.00
CA HIS A 246 -10.15 2.83 -20.23
C HIS A 246 -10.11 1.30 -20.10
N GLN A 247 -8.99 0.77 -19.62
CA GLN A 247 -8.85 -0.68 -19.44
C GLN A 247 -9.77 -1.25 -18.36
N ALA A 248 -9.90 -0.56 -17.23
CA ALA A 248 -10.85 -0.95 -16.19
C ALA A 248 -12.29 -1.00 -16.74
N CYS A 249 -12.66 -0.05 -17.59
CA CYS A 249 -13.95 -0.04 -18.26
C CYS A 249 -14.09 -1.19 -19.23
N GLN A 250 -13.14 -1.43 -20.15
CA GLN A 250 -13.23 -2.54 -21.11
C GLN A 250 -13.39 -3.91 -20.42
N ASN A 251 -12.68 -4.14 -19.32
CA ASN A 251 -12.74 -5.41 -18.59
C ASN A 251 -13.94 -5.49 -17.64
N GLY A 252 -14.57 -4.37 -17.30
CA GLY A 252 -15.65 -4.31 -16.30
C GLY A 252 -15.15 -4.36 -14.85
N ASN A 253 -13.90 -3.95 -14.62
CA ASN A 253 -13.26 -3.91 -13.31
C ASN A 253 -13.73 -2.67 -12.52
N SER A 254 -15.02 -2.63 -12.19
CA SER A 254 -15.69 -1.47 -11.57
C SER A 254 -15.07 -1.04 -10.23
N GLN A 255 -14.62 -1.97 -9.40
CA GLN A 255 -13.94 -1.66 -8.13
C GLN A 255 -12.57 -1.03 -8.35
N HIS A 256 -11.80 -1.51 -9.35
CA HIS A 256 -10.53 -0.88 -9.71
C HIS A 256 -10.78 0.54 -10.23
N LEU A 257 -11.78 0.72 -11.10
CA LEU A 257 -12.18 2.04 -11.59
C LEU A 257 -12.54 2.99 -10.45
N GLU A 258 -13.25 2.51 -9.43
CA GLU A 258 -13.60 3.31 -8.27
C GLU A 258 -12.37 3.80 -7.49
N HIS A 259 -11.38 2.93 -7.27
CA HIS A 259 -10.10 3.30 -6.66
C HIS A 259 -9.35 4.31 -7.54
N LEU A 260 -9.21 4.07 -8.85
CA LEU A 260 -8.54 4.98 -9.76
C LEU A 260 -9.15 6.39 -9.70
N LEU A 261 -10.47 6.49 -9.81
CA LEU A 261 -11.19 7.77 -9.73
C LEU A 261 -11.09 8.42 -8.35
N PHE A 262 -11.10 7.62 -7.27
CA PHE A 262 -10.91 8.12 -5.91
C PHE A 262 -9.52 8.75 -5.71
N TYR A 263 -8.48 8.17 -6.31
CA TYR A 263 -7.11 8.69 -6.27
C TYR A 263 -6.82 9.75 -7.35
N GLY A 264 -7.85 10.23 -8.06
CA GLY A 264 -7.75 11.38 -8.97
C GLY A 264 -7.49 11.03 -10.43
N ALA A 265 -7.85 9.84 -10.89
CA ALA A 265 -7.80 9.53 -12.32
C ALA A 265 -8.78 10.43 -13.10
N ASP A 266 -8.34 10.93 -14.25
CA ASP A 266 -9.12 11.85 -15.07
C ASP A 266 -10.19 11.11 -15.88
N SER A 267 -11.46 11.27 -15.48
CA SER A 267 -12.60 10.70 -16.20
C SER A 267 -12.84 11.29 -17.60
N SER A 268 -12.24 12.45 -17.90
CA SER A 268 -12.34 13.14 -19.19
C SER A 268 -11.24 12.73 -20.17
N SER A 269 -10.26 11.94 -19.71
CA SER A 269 -9.17 11.42 -20.53
C SER A 269 -9.71 10.70 -21.78
N GLN A 270 -9.14 11.02 -22.94
CA GLN A 270 -9.53 10.46 -24.23
C GLN A 270 -8.39 9.63 -24.82
N ASN A 271 -8.70 8.45 -25.37
CA ASN A 271 -7.74 7.65 -26.11
C ASN A 271 -7.48 8.18 -27.54
N ALA A 272 -6.69 7.48 -28.35
CA ALA A 272 -6.35 7.92 -29.72
C ALA A 272 -7.58 8.12 -30.64
N SER A 273 -8.70 7.44 -30.36
CA SER A 273 -9.97 7.61 -31.08
C SER A 273 -10.87 8.71 -30.51
N GLY A 274 -10.43 9.44 -29.49
CA GLY A 274 -11.26 10.42 -28.78
C GLY A 274 -12.27 9.80 -27.81
N ASN A 275 -12.24 8.48 -27.60
CA ASN A 275 -13.16 7.81 -26.68
C ASN A 275 -12.71 8.05 -25.25
N THR A 276 -13.63 8.45 -24.37
CA THR A 276 -13.44 8.48 -22.92
C THR A 276 -13.75 7.12 -22.29
N ALA A 277 -13.42 6.93 -21.01
CA ALA A 277 -13.82 5.75 -20.24
C ALA A 277 -15.33 5.44 -20.30
N LEU A 278 -16.18 6.48 -20.41
CA LEU A 278 -17.63 6.31 -20.55
C LEU A 278 -18.02 5.78 -21.93
N HIS A 279 -17.33 6.20 -23.00
CA HIS A 279 -17.51 5.61 -24.34
C HIS A 279 -17.10 4.14 -24.35
N ILE A 280 -16.00 3.79 -23.68
CA ILE A 280 -15.56 2.40 -23.56
C ILE A 280 -16.58 1.57 -22.78
N SER A 281 -17.10 2.10 -21.68
CA SER A 281 -18.16 1.43 -20.91
C SER A 281 -19.42 1.20 -21.76
N ALA A 282 -19.80 2.20 -22.57
CA ALA A 282 -20.91 2.11 -23.51
C ALA A 282 -20.67 1.05 -24.59
N LEU A 283 -19.48 0.99 -25.18
CA LEU A 283 -19.13 0.04 -26.25
C LEU A 283 -19.16 -1.43 -25.79
N TYR A 284 -18.64 -1.71 -24.59
CA TYR A 284 -18.50 -3.08 -24.06
C TYR A 284 -19.62 -3.51 -23.11
N ASN A 285 -20.70 -2.74 -23.02
CA ASN A 285 -21.85 -2.99 -22.14
C ASN A 285 -21.49 -3.12 -20.65
N LYS A 286 -20.74 -2.15 -20.12
CA LYS A 286 -20.18 -2.20 -18.76
C LYS A 286 -20.95 -1.25 -17.85
N GLU A 287 -22.17 -1.65 -17.54
CA GLU A 287 -23.14 -0.83 -16.80
C GLU A 287 -22.61 -0.31 -15.47
N SER A 288 -21.97 -1.16 -14.66
CA SER A 288 -21.41 -0.76 -13.36
C SER A 288 -20.35 0.34 -13.50
N CYS A 289 -19.47 0.23 -14.49
CA CYS A 289 -18.44 1.24 -14.77
C CYS A 289 -19.07 2.56 -15.24
N ALA A 290 -20.05 2.49 -16.14
CA ALA A 290 -20.78 3.68 -16.61
C ALA A 290 -21.49 4.41 -15.48
N ARG A 291 -22.16 3.67 -14.57
CA ARG A 291 -22.82 4.26 -13.40
C ARG A 291 -21.83 4.95 -12.46
N ILE A 292 -20.67 4.34 -12.21
CA ILE A 292 -19.61 4.96 -11.38
C ILE A 292 -19.11 6.24 -12.03
N LEU A 293 -18.81 6.22 -13.33
CA LEU A 293 -18.32 7.39 -14.07
C LEU A 293 -19.34 8.54 -14.03
N LEU A 294 -20.60 8.25 -14.33
CA LEU A 294 -21.69 9.23 -14.28
C LEU A 294 -21.86 9.80 -12.87
N TYR A 295 -21.89 8.95 -11.85
CA TYR A 295 -21.98 9.37 -10.46
C TYR A 295 -20.80 10.26 -10.03
N ARG A 296 -19.59 10.02 -10.58
CA ARG A 296 -18.40 10.84 -10.34
C ARG A 296 -18.30 12.08 -11.25
N GLY A 297 -19.34 12.38 -12.03
CA GLY A 297 -19.43 13.61 -12.82
C GLY A 297 -18.80 13.53 -14.22
N ALA A 298 -18.61 12.33 -14.78
CA ALA A 298 -18.12 12.19 -16.15
C ALA A 298 -19.09 12.84 -17.15
N ASN A 299 -18.55 13.67 -18.05
CA ASN A 299 -19.35 14.37 -19.05
C ASN A 299 -19.84 13.41 -20.15
N LYS A 300 -21.15 13.09 -20.11
CA LYS A 300 -21.84 12.22 -21.08
C LYS A 300 -22.02 12.81 -22.48
N ASP A 301 -21.85 14.13 -22.62
CA ASP A 301 -22.02 14.86 -23.89
C ASP A 301 -20.69 15.02 -24.65
N THR A 302 -19.58 14.57 -24.07
CA THR A 302 -18.28 14.51 -24.76
C THR A 302 -18.39 13.69 -26.03
N LYS A 303 -17.82 14.19 -27.13
CA LYS A 303 -17.80 13.50 -28.42
C LYS A 303 -16.42 12.91 -28.71
N ASN A 304 -16.40 11.70 -29.25
CA ASN A 304 -15.20 11.10 -29.81
C ASN A 304 -14.83 11.70 -31.18
N ASN A 305 -13.74 11.22 -31.79
CA ASN A 305 -13.26 11.74 -33.08
C ASN A 305 -14.23 11.48 -34.25
N SER A 306 -15.17 10.55 -34.07
CA SER A 306 -16.27 10.28 -35.01
C SER A 306 -17.51 11.15 -34.76
N GLY A 307 -17.43 12.11 -33.82
CA GLY A 307 -18.54 12.98 -33.46
C GLY A 307 -19.64 12.30 -32.62
N GLN A 308 -19.37 11.11 -32.08
CA GLN A 308 -20.35 10.31 -31.33
C GLN A 308 -20.21 10.54 -29.82
N THR A 309 -21.34 10.63 -29.13
CA THR A 309 -21.44 10.61 -27.66
C THR A 309 -21.44 9.17 -27.13
N SER A 310 -21.22 9.00 -25.83
CA SER A 310 -21.28 7.67 -25.20
C SER A 310 -22.66 7.02 -25.33
N PHE A 311 -23.74 7.81 -25.31
CA PHE A 311 -25.10 7.31 -25.59
C PHE A 311 -25.22 6.74 -27.02
N GLN A 312 -24.74 7.49 -28.02
CA GLN A 312 -24.79 7.04 -29.41
C GLN A 312 -23.97 5.76 -29.63
N VAL A 313 -22.79 5.66 -29.00
CA VAL A 313 -21.97 4.43 -29.03
C VAL A 313 -22.72 3.24 -28.43
N ALA A 314 -23.43 3.42 -27.31
CA ALA A 314 -24.23 2.35 -26.70
C ALA A 314 -25.33 1.87 -27.66
N VAL A 315 -26.08 2.80 -28.28
CA VAL A 315 -27.17 2.49 -29.22
C VAL A 315 -26.64 1.78 -30.47
N MET A 316 -25.55 2.27 -31.06
CA MET A 316 -24.92 1.65 -32.25
C MET A 316 -24.37 0.26 -31.96
N SER A 317 -24.00 -0.01 -30.71
CA SER A 317 -23.49 -1.31 -30.26
C SER A 317 -24.60 -2.26 -29.78
N GLY A 318 -25.86 -1.83 -29.81
CA GLY A 318 -27.03 -2.62 -29.38
C GLY A 318 -27.28 -2.68 -27.87
N HIS A 319 -26.61 -1.84 -27.08
CA HIS A 319 -26.69 -1.82 -25.61
C HIS A 319 -27.71 -0.77 -25.14
N PHE A 320 -28.99 -1.00 -25.46
CA PHE A 320 -30.06 -0.01 -25.30
C PHE A 320 -30.33 0.35 -23.83
N GLU A 321 -30.30 -0.61 -22.92
CA GLU A 321 -30.51 -0.39 -21.48
C GLU A 321 -29.43 0.54 -20.91
N LEU A 322 -28.18 0.31 -21.31
CA LEU A 322 -27.05 1.17 -20.94
C LEU A 322 -27.18 2.57 -21.56
N GLY A 323 -27.62 2.64 -22.82
CA GLY A 323 -27.94 3.91 -23.48
C GLY A 323 -28.98 4.71 -22.68
N GLU A 324 -30.06 4.08 -22.24
CA GLU A 324 -31.09 4.73 -21.41
C GLU A 324 -30.54 5.22 -20.08
N ILE A 325 -29.65 4.45 -19.42
CA ILE A 325 -28.98 4.88 -18.19
C ILE A 325 -28.15 6.17 -18.43
N ILE A 326 -27.35 6.19 -19.49
CA ILE A 326 -26.51 7.35 -19.83
C ILE A 326 -27.39 8.56 -20.16
N LYS A 327 -28.40 8.37 -21.00
CA LYS A 327 -29.30 9.44 -21.45
C LYS A 327 -30.05 10.07 -20.28
N ASN A 328 -30.62 9.24 -19.40
CA ASN A 328 -31.50 9.68 -18.32
C ASN A 328 -30.77 10.16 -17.07
N HIS A 329 -29.45 9.96 -16.95
CA HIS A 329 -28.65 10.46 -15.83
C HIS A 329 -28.65 12.00 -15.80
N ARG A 330 -29.02 12.60 -14.66
CA ARG A 330 -29.10 14.06 -14.51
C ARG A 330 -27.85 14.59 -13.81
N GLU A 331 -27.46 15.82 -14.10
CA GLU A 331 -26.36 16.48 -13.40
C GLU A 331 -26.61 16.60 -11.88
N SER A 332 -27.88 16.65 -11.47
CA SER A 332 -28.29 16.62 -10.06
C SER A 332 -27.95 15.31 -9.33
N ASP A 333 -27.72 14.24 -10.08
CA ASP A 333 -27.49 12.88 -9.57
C ASP A 333 -26.00 12.58 -9.38
N VAL A 334 -25.13 13.53 -9.77
CA VAL A 334 -23.69 13.48 -9.51
C VAL A 334 -23.48 13.57 -7.99
N GLY A 335 -22.69 12.64 -7.44
CA GLY A 335 -22.32 12.68 -6.03
C GLY A 335 -21.64 14.01 -5.73
N LYS A 336 -22.08 14.72 -4.68
CA LYS A 336 -21.40 15.95 -4.22
C LYS A 336 -19.93 15.62 -4.07
N GLU A 337 -19.05 16.36 -4.75
CA GLU A 337 -17.61 16.28 -4.56
C GLU A 337 -17.32 16.38 -3.06
N GLN A 338 -17.09 15.25 -2.41
CA GLN A 338 -16.33 15.26 -1.18
C GLN A 338 -14.92 15.57 -1.64
N LYS A 339 -14.57 16.86 -1.59
CA LYS A 339 -13.20 17.33 -1.61
C LYS A 339 -12.49 16.66 -0.43
N PHE A 340 -12.10 15.41 -0.60
CA PHE A 340 -11.06 14.82 0.21
C PHE A 340 -9.82 15.62 -0.16
N ILE A 341 -9.48 16.59 0.68
CA ILE A 341 -8.11 17.10 0.72
C ILE A 341 -7.28 15.85 0.93
N LEU A 342 -6.58 15.41 -0.12
CA LEU A 342 -5.57 14.36 -0.05
C LEU A 342 -4.49 14.86 0.90
N VAL A 343 -4.69 14.67 2.21
CA VAL A 343 -3.61 14.72 3.19
C VAL A 343 -2.85 13.41 3.00
N VAL A 344 -2.12 13.30 1.88
CA VAL A 344 -1.09 12.28 1.74
C VAL A 344 0.09 12.84 2.51
N PRO A 345 0.49 12.23 3.65
CA PRO A 345 1.66 12.68 4.35
C PRO A 345 2.84 12.67 3.37
N VAL A 346 3.41 13.84 3.10
CA VAL A 346 4.62 13.96 2.30
C VAL A 346 5.77 13.48 3.18
N PHE A 347 6.15 12.22 3.03
CA PHE A 347 7.43 11.79 3.55
C PHE A 347 8.48 12.01 2.47
N LEU A 348 9.20 13.12 2.62
CA LEU A 348 10.45 13.37 1.90
C LEU A 348 11.43 12.25 2.28
N PHE A 349 11.65 11.30 1.38
CA PHE A 349 12.85 10.47 1.40
C PHE A 349 14.03 11.32 0.92
N SER A 350 14.60 12.14 1.80
CA SER A 350 15.94 12.70 1.61
C SER A 350 16.95 11.69 2.12
N GLY A 351 17.61 10.99 1.19
CA GLY A 351 18.83 10.24 1.51
C GLY A 351 19.98 11.21 1.77
N SER A 352 20.63 11.07 2.92
CA SER A 352 22.01 11.51 3.15
C SER A 352 22.65 10.52 4.13
N ILE A 353 23.50 9.64 3.61
CA ILE A 353 24.43 8.86 4.42
C ILE A 353 25.74 9.65 4.38
N SER A 354 26.09 10.25 5.51
CA SER A 354 27.47 10.67 5.81
C SER A 354 27.91 9.91 7.05
N SER A 355 28.95 9.10 6.89
CA SER A 355 29.60 8.33 7.94
C SER A 355 30.66 9.18 8.63
N GLN A 356 30.58 9.30 9.97
CA GLN A 356 31.75 9.18 10.87
C GLN A 356 31.31 9.07 12.34
N GLY A 357 31.79 8.01 13.00
CA GLY A 357 32.28 8.03 14.38
C GLY A 357 31.31 8.16 15.54
N THR A 358 30.83 7.01 16.03
CA THR A 358 30.90 6.50 17.44
C THR A 358 29.63 5.75 17.82
N ALA A 359 29.83 4.58 18.43
CA ALA A 359 28.78 3.65 18.82
C ALA A 359 27.79 4.28 19.81
N SER A 360 26.58 4.57 19.33
CA SER A 360 25.36 4.60 20.13
C SER A 360 24.17 4.33 19.18
N GLY A 361 23.21 3.53 19.64
CA GLY A 361 22.22 2.86 18.79
C GLY A 361 21.50 3.78 17.79
N GLN A 362 21.63 3.46 16.50
CA GLN A 362 20.93 4.17 15.43
C GLN A 362 19.42 3.98 15.57
N ARG A 363 18.76 5.09 15.88
CA ARG A 363 17.32 5.30 16.01
C ARG A 363 16.62 4.93 14.71
N ARG A 364 15.74 3.93 14.77
CA ARG A 364 14.78 3.59 13.73
C ARG A 364 13.78 4.74 13.59
N ARG A 365 13.77 5.45 12.45
CA ARG A 365 12.62 6.26 12.05
C ARG A 365 11.80 5.46 11.03
N LEU A 366 11.10 4.46 11.55
CA LEU A 366 9.88 3.91 10.95
C LEU A 366 8.70 4.69 11.54
N TYR A 367 7.67 4.92 10.74
CA TYR A 367 6.44 5.60 11.13
C TYR A 367 5.81 4.97 12.37
N SER A 368 5.38 5.80 13.33
CA SER A 368 4.36 5.41 14.31
C SER A 368 3.59 6.61 14.87
N ALA A 369 3.17 7.56 14.03
CA ALA A 369 2.13 8.49 14.47
C ALA A 369 0.77 7.76 14.50
N VAL A 370 0.47 7.07 15.60
CA VAL A 370 -0.87 6.58 15.92
C VAL A 370 -1.42 7.47 17.04
N PRO A 371 -2.45 8.29 16.77
CA PRO A 371 -3.20 9.00 17.80
C PRO A 371 -3.50 8.07 19.00
N GLY A 372 -3.12 8.49 20.19
CA GLY A 372 -3.28 7.74 21.44
C GLY A 372 -2.02 7.05 21.96
N ARG A 373 -0.91 7.01 21.21
CA ARG A 373 0.36 6.46 21.72
C ARG A 373 1.11 7.43 22.63
N VAL A 374 1.84 6.87 23.58
CA VAL A 374 2.64 7.61 24.56
C VAL A 374 4.10 7.51 24.20
N PHE A 375 4.71 8.67 24.00
CA PHE A 375 6.13 8.85 23.70
C PHE A 375 6.84 9.43 24.91
N VAL A 376 8.17 9.35 24.94
CA VAL A 376 9.00 9.97 25.97
C VAL A 376 9.77 11.13 25.36
N ALA A 377 9.71 12.30 25.99
CA ALA A 377 10.46 13.47 25.58
C ALA A 377 11.97 13.20 25.65
N THR A 378 12.67 13.30 24.53
CA THR A 378 14.12 13.13 24.44
C THR A 378 14.89 14.40 24.77
N ARG A 379 14.23 15.57 24.72
CA ARG A 379 14.74 16.89 25.15
C ARG A 379 13.59 17.76 25.66
N SER A 380 13.91 18.79 26.46
CA SER A 380 12.92 19.75 26.97
C SER A 380 12.50 20.73 25.87
N HIS A 381 11.23 21.16 25.88
CA HIS A 381 10.66 22.16 24.98
C HIS A 381 9.95 23.25 25.78
N SER A 382 10.09 24.51 25.36
CA SER A 382 9.37 25.65 25.93
C SER A 382 8.44 26.23 24.87
N ALA A 383 7.18 26.41 25.23
CA ALA A 383 6.12 26.89 24.34
C ALA A 383 6.46 28.30 23.82
N GLN A 384 6.45 28.47 22.49
CA GLN A 384 6.76 29.74 21.82
C GLN A 384 5.52 30.51 21.35
N GLY A 385 4.31 29.95 21.50
CA GLY A 385 3.05 30.59 21.12
C GLY A 385 1.83 30.05 21.86
N ASP A 386 0.68 30.70 21.67
CA ASP A 386 -0.56 30.55 22.47
C ASP A 386 -1.25 29.17 22.38
N ARG A 387 -0.68 28.21 21.65
CA ARG A 387 -1.18 26.82 21.59
C ARG A 387 -0.10 25.77 21.77
N GLU A 388 1.14 26.15 22.10
CA GLU A 388 2.22 25.20 22.34
C GLU A 388 2.27 24.74 23.82
N ILE A 389 2.74 23.52 24.06
CA ILE A 389 2.95 22.97 25.40
C ILE A 389 4.42 22.85 25.74
N SER A 390 4.78 23.27 26.96
CA SER A 390 6.14 23.09 27.50
C SER A 390 6.27 21.76 28.23
N PHE A 391 7.41 21.09 28.10
CA PHE A 391 7.71 19.84 28.80
C PHE A 391 9.21 19.63 28.96
N ASN A 392 9.58 18.76 29.91
CA ASN A 392 10.97 18.44 30.20
C ASN A 392 11.39 17.12 29.58
N LYS A 393 12.69 16.95 29.30
CA LYS A 393 13.28 15.67 28.93
C LYS A 393 12.86 14.58 29.94
N GLY A 394 12.32 13.48 29.42
CA GLY A 394 11.79 12.36 30.19
C GLY A 394 10.28 12.41 30.45
N ASP A 395 9.60 13.52 30.15
CA ASP A 395 8.16 13.60 30.27
C ASP A 395 7.45 12.68 29.26
N LYS A 396 6.36 12.07 29.71
CA LYS A 396 5.51 11.24 28.85
C LYS A 396 4.53 12.13 28.10
N VAL A 397 4.52 11.98 26.78
CA VAL A 397 3.72 12.78 25.86
C VAL A 397 2.74 11.86 25.15
N LYS A 398 1.44 12.03 25.41
CA LYS A 398 0.40 11.29 24.68
C LYS A 398 0.06 12.08 23.43
N VAL A 399 0.35 11.53 22.26
CA VAL A 399 0.05 12.19 20.98
C VAL A 399 -1.44 12.06 20.70
N LEU A 400 -2.11 13.18 20.42
CA LEU A 400 -3.52 13.26 20.06
C LEU A 400 -3.72 13.41 18.56
N SER A 401 -2.92 14.26 17.92
CA SER A 401 -3.01 14.51 16.49
C SER A 401 -1.66 14.94 15.93
N VAL A 402 -1.50 14.88 14.60
CA VAL A 402 -0.30 15.34 13.90
C VAL A 402 -0.66 16.60 13.13
N GLY A 403 0.10 17.67 13.34
CA GLY A 403 -0.08 18.96 12.68
C GLY A 403 0.96 19.20 11.60
N GLU A 404 0.91 20.39 11.00
CA GLU A 404 1.84 20.82 9.96
C GLU A 404 3.23 21.19 10.54
N GLY A 405 4.25 21.24 9.67
CA GLY A 405 5.57 21.77 10.04
C GLY A 405 6.39 20.95 11.05
N GLY A 406 6.03 19.69 11.31
CA GLY A 406 6.74 18.83 12.27
C GLY A 406 6.26 18.99 13.71
N TYR A 407 5.12 19.65 13.94
CA TYR A 407 4.48 19.77 15.25
C TYR A 407 3.39 18.72 15.44
N TRP A 408 3.35 18.12 16.62
CA TRP A 408 2.30 17.19 17.06
C TRP A 408 1.47 17.83 18.14
N GLU A 409 0.19 17.51 18.17
CA GLU A 409 -0.67 17.85 19.29
C GLU A 409 -0.64 16.69 20.26
N GLY A 410 -0.53 16.99 21.55
CA GLY A 410 -0.58 15.95 22.56
C GLY A 410 -0.87 16.49 23.92
N THR A 411 -1.02 15.58 24.87
CA THR A 411 -1.30 15.90 26.26
C THR A 411 -0.12 15.51 27.13
N ILE A 412 0.34 16.48 27.93
CA ILE A 412 1.38 16.29 28.94
C ILE A 412 0.82 16.79 30.25
N ARG A 413 0.70 15.89 31.24
CA ARG A 413 0.18 16.20 32.59
C ARG A 413 -1.17 16.94 32.57
N GLY A 414 -2.07 16.56 31.65
CA GLY A 414 -3.42 17.13 31.52
C GLY A 414 -3.50 18.45 30.74
N ARG A 415 -2.39 19.01 30.26
CA ARG A 415 -2.38 20.16 29.35
C ARG A 415 -2.21 19.68 27.91
N THR A 416 -3.10 20.14 27.04
CA THR A 416 -3.09 19.82 25.62
C THR A 416 -2.57 20.99 24.80
N GLY A 417 -1.73 20.69 23.82
CA GLY A 417 -1.32 21.64 22.80
C GLY A 417 -0.17 21.08 21.97
N TRP A 418 0.40 21.97 21.15
CA TRP A 418 1.34 21.64 20.10
C TRP A 418 2.78 21.56 20.61
N PHE A 419 3.55 20.64 20.06
CA PHE A 419 4.98 20.52 20.33
C PHE A 419 5.76 19.93 19.15
N PRO A 420 7.06 20.21 19.02
CA PRO A 420 7.88 19.62 17.96
C PRO A 420 8.02 18.09 18.12
N SER A 421 7.71 17.35 17.06
CA SER A 421 7.75 15.89 17.01
C SER A 421 9.13 15.29 17.22
N ASP A 422 10.19 16.03 16.88
CA ASP A 422 11.57 15.60 17.06
C ASP A 422 12.03 15.63 18.54
N CYS A 423 11.21 16.17 19.43
CA CYS A 423 11.44 16.18 20.87
C CYS A 423 11.01 14.88 21.58
N VAL A 424 10.44 13.88 20.90
CA VAL A 424 9.89 12.66 21.55
C VAL A 424 10.27 11.34 20.85
N GLU A 425 10.35 10.22 21.59
CA GLU A 425 10.66 8.87 21.08
C GLU A 425 9.75 7.76 21.65
N GLU A 426 9.49 6.72 20.86
CA GLU A 426 8.63 5.58 21.22
C GLU A 426 9.36 4.55 22.10
N VAL A 427 8.67 4.03 23.12
CA VAL A 427 9.23 3.04 24.05
C VAL A 427 8.88 1.62 23.58
N ALA A 428 9.87 0.84 23.15
CA ALA A 428 9.68 -0.56 22.74
C ALA A 428 9.65 -1.53 23.95
N LEU A 429 8.60 -2.35 24.08
CA LEU A 429 8.54 -3.49 25.00
C LEU A 429 9.23 -4.72 24.35
N ARG A 430 10.27 -5.26 25.00
CA ARG A 430 10.94 -6.51 24.58
C ARG A 430 10.08 -7.73 24.97
N SER A 431 9.82 -8.66 24.03
CA SER A 431 9.18 -9.95 24.31
C SER A 431 10.18 -11.11 24.23
N LEU A 432 10.05 -12.06 25.17
CA LEU A 432 10.83 -13.29 25.33
C LEU A 432 10.50 -14.38 24.28
N GLU A 433 11.39 -15.38 24.18
CA GLU A 433 11.56 -16.48 23.21
C GLU A 433 10.33 -17.38 22.87
N PRO A 434 10.35 -18.13 21.73
CA PRO A 434 9.20 -18.90 21.24
C PRO A 434 9.21 -20.38 21.65
N ARG A 435 8.02 -20.93 21.96
CA ARG A 435 7.75 -22.38 22.11
C ARG A 435 6.99 -22.94 20.89
N SER A 436 7.24 -24.21 20.58
CA SER A 436 6.81 -24.99 19.42
C SER A 436 5.29 -25.27 19.33
N GLU A 437 4.69 -25.09 18.14
CA GLU A 437 3.28 -25.38 17.84
C GLU A 437 3.08 -26.70 17.07
N SER A 438 1.87 -27.28 17.21
CA SER A 438 1.51 -28.61 16.72
C SER A 438 0.82 -28.58 15.33
N ARG A 439 0.71 -29.75 14.68
CA ARG A 439 0.05 -29.91 13.37
C ARG A 439 -1.44 -29.51 13.33
N SER A 440 -2.12 -29.42 14.48
CA SER A 440 -3.50 -28.91 14.59
C SER A 440 -3.58 -27.39 14.39
N ASP A 441 -2.53 -26.66 14.77
CA ASP A 441 -2.48 -25.19 14.75
C ASP A 441 -2.28 -24.64 13.32
N ARG A 442 -1.79 -25.47 12.41
CA ARG A 442 -1.53 -25.10 11.01
C ARG A 442 -2.81 -25.03 10.17
N ALA A 443 -3.84 -25.81 10.51
CA ALA A 443 -5.13 -25.80 9.80
C ALA A 443 -6.02 -24.60 10.19
N LYS A 444 -5.86 -24.07 11.40
CA LYS A 444 -6.65 -22.92 11.91
C LYS A 444 -6.13 -21.55 11.43
N ARG A 445 -4.92 -21.47 10.85
CA ARG A 445 -4.37 -20.23 10.26
C ARG A 445 -4.94 -19.90 8.89
N LEU A 446 -5.41 -20.90 8.14
CA LEU A 446 -5.81 -20.72 6.73
C LEU A 446 -7.12 -19.94 6.54
N PHE A 447 -7.92 -19.73 7.59
CA PHE A 447 -9.15 -18.94 7.52
C PHE A 447 -9.09 -17.60 8.28
N ARG A 448 -7.92 -17.25 8.84
CA ARG A 448 -7.73 -16.06 9.68
C ARG A 448 -7.53 -14.75 8.89
N HIS A 449 -7.64 -14.80 7.56
CA HIS A 449 -7.28 -13.69 6.67
C HIS A 449 -8.44 -12.94 6.00
N TYR A 450 -9.69 -13.26 6.33
CA TYR A 450 -10.82 -12.45 5.89
C TYR A 450 -11.47 -11.78 7.08
N THR A 451 -11.21 -10.47 7.20
CA THR A 451 -11.78 -9.47 8.11
C THR A 451 -11.22 -9.41 9.55
N VAL A 452 -10.63 -8.24 9.85
CA VAL A 452 -10.25 -7.67 11.16
C VAL A 452 -8.92 -8.18 11.77
N GLY A 453 -8.06 -7.21 12.10
CA GLY A 453 -6.70 -7.41 12.60
C GLY A 453 -6.63 -8.25 13.88
N SER A 454 -5.59 -9.07 13.94
CA SER A 454 -5.23 -9.88 15.09
C SER A 454 -4.69 -9.03 16.23
N TYR A 455 -5.52 -8.65 17.19
CA TYR A 455 -5.14 -8.52 18.59
C TYR A 455 -6.35 -8.86 19.44
N ASP A 456 -6.31 -10.02 20.11
CA ASP A 456 -6.65 -10.14 21.52
C ASP A 456 -6.28 -11.56 21.98
N SER A 457 -5.44 -11.61 23.00
CA SER A 457 -5.10 -12.83 23.74
C SER A 457 -6.27 -13.14 24.69
N PHE A 458 -6.74 -14.39 24.69
CA PHE A 458 -7.98 -14.84 25.33
C PHE A 458 -8.06 -14.74 26.88
N ASP A 459 -7.17 -14.00 27.55
CA ASP A 459 -7.12 -13.92 29.02
C ASP A 459 -7.01 -12.48 29.60
N ALA A 460 -7.32 -11.44 28.82
CA ALA A 460 -7.34 -10.06 29.34
C ALA A 460 -8.75 -9.65 29.82
N PRO A 461 -8.89 -9.03 31.02
CA PRO A 461 -10.17 -8.48 31.46
C PRO A 461 -10.60 -7.35 30.52
N SER A 462 -11.87 -7.37 30.07
CA SER A 462 -12.36 -6.55 28.95
C SER A 462 -12.20 -5.03 29.16
N ASP A 463 -11.30 -4.40 28.40
CA ASP A 463 -11.06 -2.94 28.37
C ASP A 463 -12.14 -2.14 27.57
N TYR A 464 -13.26 -2.78 27.25
CA TYR A 464 -14.33 -2.22 26.43
C TYR A 464 -15.52 -1.80 27.30
N ILE A 465 -15.88 -0.53 27.24
CA ILE A 465 -17.19 -0.01 27.63
C ILE A 465 -18.18 -0.38 26.52
N ILE A 466 -19.01 -1.37 26.81
CA ILE A 466 -20.12 -1.80 25.99
C ILE A 466 -21.38 -1.12 26.52
N LYS A 467 -21.97 -0.20 25.75
CA LYS A 467 -23.25 0.43 26.09
C LYS A 467 -24.33 -0.14 25.20
N GLU A 468 -25.26 -0.86 25.80
CA GLU A 468 -26.44 -1.36 25.10
C GLU A 468 -27.54 -0.31 25.08
N LYS A 469 -28.27 -0.24 23.97
CA LYS A 469 -29.42 0.64 23.82
C LYS A 469 -30.50 -0.04 22.98
N THR A 470 -31.74 -0.02 23.48
CA THR A 470 -32.92 -0.44 22.72
C THR A 470 -33.75 0.78 22.37
N VAL A 471 -34.07 0.93 21.09
CA VAL A 471 -34.84 2.08 20.58
C VAL A 471 -35.97 1.62 19.67
N LEU A 472 -37.09 2.34 19.74
CA LEU A 472 -38.18 2.25 18.78
C LEU A 472 -38.04 3.38 17.77
N LEU A 473 -37.86 3.02 16.50
CA LEU A 473 -37.83 3.95 15.38
C LEU A 473 -39.21 3.97 14.72
N GLN A 474 -39.73 5.17 14.50
CA GLN A 474 -40.98 5.38 13.77
C GLN A 474 -40.72 6.33 12.60
N LYS A 475 -41.08 5.90 11.39
CA LYS A 475 -40.92 6.67 10.15
C LYS A 475 -42.26 6.88 9.46
N LYS A 476 -42.33 7.87 8.57
CA LYS A 476 -43.47 8.04 7.65
C LYS A 476 -43.34 7.09 6.45
N ASP A 477 -44.43 6.89 5.70
CA ASP A 477 -44.48 5.95 4.57
C ASP A 477 -43.38 6.20 3.52
N ASN A 478 -43.03 7.47 3.27
CA ASN A 478 -42.06 7.87 2.23
C ASN A 478 -40.65 8.21 2.77
N GLU A 479 -40.37 7.94 4.04
CA GLU A 479 -39.05 8.20 4.64
C GLU A 479 -38.36 6.87 5.00
N GLY A 480 -37.02 6.89 5.06
CA GLY A 480 -36.22 5.82 5.65
C GLY A 480 -36.00 6.04 7.15
N PHE A 481 -35.45 5.05 7.84
CA PHE A 481 -35.09 5.20 9.26
C PHE A 481 -33.84 6.08 9.49
N GLY A 482 -33.19 6.57 8.42
CA GLY A 482 -32.07 7.51 8.50
C GLY A 482 -30.75 6.87 8.96
N PHE A 483 -30.49 5.63 8.54
CA PHE A 483 -29.21 4.95 8.78
C PHE A 483 -28.87 4.02 7.61
N VAL A 484 -27.58 3.78 7.40
CA VAL A 484 -27.06 2.77 6.46
C VAL A 484 -26.52 1.59 7.27
N LEU A 485 -27.02 0.39 6.96
CA LEU A 485 -26.58 -0.85 7.57
C LEU A 485 -25.47 -1.47 6.72
N ARG A 486 -24.39 -1.93 7.35
CA ARG A 486 -23.31 -2.70 6.69
C ARG A 486 -23.01 -3.96 7.49
N GLY A 487 -22.59 -5.01 6.79
CA GLY A 487 -22.17 -6.25 7.45
C GLY A 487 -22.05 -7.45 6.51
N ALA A 488 -21.89 -8.64 7.08
CA ALA A 488 -21.56 -9.86 6.35
C ALA A 488 -22.69 -10.31 5.41
N LYS A 489 -22.40 -10.52 4.12
CA LYS A 489 -23.38 -10.84 3.05
C LYS A 489 -23.75 -12.34 2.93
N ALA A 490 -23.52 -13.14 3.97
CA ALA A 490 -23.84 -14.57 3.95
C ALA A 490 -25.36 -14.82 3.78
N GLN A 491 -25.72 -15.88 3.05
CA GLN A 491 -27.12 -16.27 2.83
C GLN A 491 -27.70 -17.10 3.98
N THR A 492 -26.85 -17.80 4.74
CA THR A 492 -27.16 -18.59 5.93
C THR A 492 -26.58 -17.93 7.19
N PRO A 493 -27.15 -18.18 8.38
CA PRO A 493 -26.54 -17.75 9.65
C PRO A 493 -25.10 -18.27 9.77
N ILE A 494 -24.17 -17.40 10.19
CA ILE A 494 -22.75 -17.78 10.30
C ILE A 494 -22.55 -18.40 11.69
N GLU A 495 -22.75 -19.71 11.81
CA GLU A 495 -22.64 -20.42 13.09
C GLU A 495 -21.24 -20.29 13.71
N GLU A 496 -20.20 -20.24 12.87
CA GLU A 496 -18.79 -20.10 13.25
C GLU A 496 -18.42 -18.71 13.77
N PHE A 497 -19.28 -17.70 13.60
CA PHE A 497 -19.02 -16.37 14.17
C PHE A 497 -19.11 -16.41 15.69
N THR A 498 -18.03 -16.04 16.37
CA THR A 498 -17.97 -15.92 17.83
C THR A 498 -17.88 -14.44 18.19
N PRO A 499 -18.94 -13.82 18.74
CA PRO A 499 -18.94 -12.42 19.14
C PRO A 499 -17.81 -12.11 20.12
N THR A 500 -17.15 -10.97 19.93
CA THR A 500 -16.12 -10.47 20.86
C THR A 500 -16.55 -9.11 21.41
N PRO A 501 -16.00 -8.66 22.55
CA PRO A 501 -16.25 -7.31 23.06
C PRO A 501 -15.95 -6.19 22.05
N ALA A 502 -14.94 -6.40 21.19
CA ALA A 502 -14.56 -5.46 20.13
C ALA A 502 -15.47 -5.54 18.89
N PHE A 503 -16.07 -6.71 18.65
CA PHE A 503 -16.87 -7.00 17.47
C PHE A 503 -18.06 -7.90 17.86
N PRO A 504 -19.13 -7.31 18.43
CA PRO A 504 -20.21 -8.05 19.08
C PRO A 504 -21.28 -8.60 18.13
N ALA A 505 -21.34 -8.14 16.86
CA ALA A 505 -22.29 -8.62 15.87
C ALA A 505 -21.79 -8.47 14.43
N LEU A 506 -22.38 -9.22 13.50
CA LEU A 506 -22.02 -9.18 12.07
C LEU A 506 -22.48 -7.93 11.32
N GLN A 507 -23.44 -7.19 11.88
CA GLN A 507 -24.03 -6.00 11.25
C GLN A 507 -23.81 -4.78 12.16
N TYR A 508 -23.52 -3.64 11.55
CA TYR A 508 -23.35 -2.36 12.25
C TYR A 508 -23.86 -1.18 11.40
N LEU A 509 -24.08 -0.04 12.05
CA LEU A 509 -24.49 1.19 11.39
C LEU A 509 -23.27 1.89 10.79
N GLU A 510 -23.16 1.86 9.46
CA GLU A 510 -22.08 2.51 8.72
C GLU A 510 -22.22 4.03 8.74
N SER A 511 -23.46 4.52 8.63
CA SER A 511 -23.77 5.93 8.78
C SER A 511 -25.15 6.09 9.42
N VAL A 512 -25.34 7.22 10.10
CA VAL A 512 -26.62 7.66 10.65
C VAL A 512 -26.82 9.11 10.28
N ASP A 513 -27.92 9.43 9.60
CA ASP A 513 -28.18 10.76 9.07
C ASP A 513 -28.44 11.73 10.24
N GLU A 514 -27.65 12.81 10.30
CA GLU A 514 -27.81 13.81 11.35
C GLU A 514 -29.21 14.45 11.28
N GLY A 515 -29.93 14.44 12.41
CA GLY A 515 -31.33 14.88 12.48
C GLY A 515 -32.38 13.85 11.99
N GLY A 516 -31.95 12.73 11.40
CA GLY A 516 -32.81 11.63 10.95
C GLY A 516 -33.52 10.87 12.09
N VAL A 517 -34.39 9.92 11.74
CA VAL A 517 -35.18 9.13 12.72
C VAL A 517 -34.26 8.37 13.69
N ALA A 518 -33.27 7.64 13.18
CA ALA A 518 -32.28 6.92 13.98
C ALA A 518 -31.40 7.85 14.83
N TRP A 519 -30.96 8.98 14.28
CA TRP A 519 -30.15 9.95 15.03
C TRP A 519 -30.91 10.54 16.23
N ARG A 520 -32.20 10.90 16.04
CA ARG A 520 -33.07 11.41 17.09
C ARG A 520 -33.42 10.37 18.14
N ALA A 521 -33.52 9.11 17.75
CA ALA A 521 -33.58 7.98 18.69
C ALA A 521 -32.25 7.74 19.42
N GLY A 522 -31.17 8.41 18.99
CA GLY A 522 -29.85 8.40 19.60
C GLY A 522 -29.03 7.16 19.23
N LEU A 523 -29.23 6.64 18.01
CA LEU A 523 -28.31 5.72 17.35
C LEU A 523 -27.15 6.52 16.74
N ARG A 524 -25.97 5.90 16.64
CA ARG A 524 -24.76 6.53 16.11
C ARG A 524 -24.02 5.59 15.16
N MET A 525 -23.17 6.19 14.33
CA MET A 525 -22.23 5.45 13.49
C MET A 525 -21.37 4.53 14.36
N GLY A 526 -21.19 3.29 13.92
CA GLY A 526 -20.42 2.26 14.62
C GLY A 526 -21.23 1.43 15.62
N ASP A 527 -22.51 1.72 15.85
CA ASP A 527 -23.38 0.90 16.68
C ASP A 527 -23.61 -0.47 16.02
N PHE A 528 -23.38 -1.55 16.77
CA PHE A 528 -23.61 -2.93 16.32
C PHE A 528 -25.05 -3.35 16.56
N LEU A 529 -25.65 -4.04 15.59
CA LEU A 529 -27.05 -4.46 15.67
C LEU A 529 -27.14 -5.85 16.33
N ILE A 530 -27.81 -5.91 17.48
CA ILE A 530 -27.97 -7.13 18.29
C ILE A 530 -29.34 -7.76 18.07
N GLU A 531 -30.40 -6.95 18.07
CA GLU A 531 -31.77 -7.43 17.81
C GLU A 531 -32.53 -6.51 16.87
N VAL A 532 -33.42 -7.11 16.07
CA VAL A 532 -34.39 -6.42 15.22
C VAL A 532 -35.77 -7.01 15.52
N ASN A 533 -36.72 -6.16 15.94
CA ASN A 533 -38.08 -6.55 16.31
C ASN A 533 -38.14 -7.77 17.25
N GLY A 534 -37.22 -7.83 18.22
CA GLY A 534 -37.10 -8.91 19.20
C GLY A 534 -36.40 -10.18 18.71
N GLN A 535 -35.90 -10.22 17.47
CA GLN A 535 -35.11 -11.33 16.94
C GLN A 535 -33.61 -11.04 17.05
N ASN A 536 -32.84 -11.99 17.59
CA ASN A 536 -31.39 -11.90 17.66
C ASN A 536 -30.77 -11.95 16.25
N VAL A 537 -30.03 -10.90 15.87
CA VAL A 537 -29.40 -10.77 14.55
C VAL A 537 -27.87 -10.80 14.60
N VAL A 538 -27.28 -11.14 15.76
CA VAL A 538 -25.84 -11.13 15.98
C VAL A 538 -25.07 -11.94 14.93
N LYS A 539 -25.59 -13.12 14.58
CA LYS A 539 -25.00 -14.05 13.60
C LYS A 539 -25.74 -14.09 12.26
N VAL A 540 -26.70 -13.20 12.06
CA VAL A 540 -27.61 -13.24 10.90
C VAL A 540 -26.99 -12.49 9.72
N GLY A 541 -27.10 -13.08 8.54
CA GLY A 541 -26.58 -12.51 7.30
C GLY A 541 -27.32 -11.25 6.85
N HIS A 542 -26.60 -10.35 6.18
CA HIS A 542 -27.04 -9.00 5.84
C HIS A 542 -28.41 -8.95 5.14
N ARG A 543 -28.63 -9.83 4.15
CA ARG A 543 -29.89 -9.88 3.39
C ARG A 543 -31.09 -10.21 4.28
N GLN A 544 -30.93 -11.13 5.24
CA GLN A 544 -32.00 -11.53 6.15
C GLN A 544 -32.34 -10.39 7.13
N VAL A 545 -31.32 -9.72 7.67
CA VAL A 545 -31.51 -8.56 8.56
C VAL A 545 -32.22 -7.41 7.83
N VAL A 546 -31.83 -7.09 6.60
CA VAL A 546 -32.51 -6.07 5.79
C VAL A 546 -33.98 -6.44 5.53
N ASN A 547 -34.27 -7.72 5.27
CA ASN A 547 -35.65 -8.17 5.08
C ASN A 547 -36.48 -8.03 6.35
N MET A 548 -35.93 -8.38 7.53
CA MET A 548 -36.60 -8.20 8.82
C MET A 548 -36.92 -6.73 9.10
N ILE A 549 -36.00 -5.82 8.78
CA ILE A 549 -36.21 -4.37 8.92
C ILE A 549 -37.33 -3.89 7.99
N ARG A 550 -37.35 -4.36 6.74
CA ARG A 550 -38.38 -3.99 5.75
C ARG A 550 -39.77 -4.53 6.11
N GLN A 551 -39.85 -5.72 6.68
CA GLN A 551 -41.11 -6.33 7.13
C GLN A 551 -41.76 -5.58 8.30
N GLY A 552 -40.99 -4.84 9.11
CA GLY A 552 -41.50 -3.98 10.18
C GLY A 552 -42.29 -2.75 9.69
N GLY A 553 -42.28 -2.48 8.39
CA GLY A 553 -42.98 -1.34 7.80
C GLY A 553 -42.48 -0.01 8.36
N ASN A 554 -43.35 0.75 9.01
CA ASN A 554 -43.05 2.08 9.55
C ASN A 554 -42.53 2.07 10.99
N SER A 555 -42.52 0.90 11.65
CA SER A 555 -42.08 0.75 13.03
C SER A 555 -40.95 -0.26 13.11
N LEU A 556 -39.84 0.13 13.71
CA LEU A 556 -38.68 -0.75 13.86
C LEU A 556 -38.13 -0.66 15.27
N MET A 557 -38.19 -1.75 16.01
CA MET A 557 -37.51 -1.87 17.28
C MET A 557 -36.11 -2.46 17.04
N VAL A 558 -35.07 -1.76 17.48
CA VAL A 558 -33.69 -2.26 17.40
C VAL A 558 -33.01 -2.21 18.75
N LYS A 559 -32.23 -3.25 19.03
CA LYS A 559 -31.27 -3.28 20.14
C LYS A 559 -29.88 -3.20 19.55
N VAL A 560 -29.13 -2.18 19.95
CA VAL A 560 -27.77 -1.94 19.48
C VAL A 560 -26.78 -1.92 20.63
N VAL A 561 -25.52 -2.16 20.30
CA VAL A 561 -24.40 -2.06 21.23
C VAL A 561 -23.36 -1.11 20.67
N MET A 562 -23.01 -0.11 21.47
CA MET A 562 -21.87 0.76 21.23
C MET A 562 -20.66 0.19 21.94
N VAL A 563 -19.56 0.04 21.21
CA VAL A 563 -18.28 -0.43 21.75
C VAL A 563 -17.32 0.76 21.82
N THR A 564 -16.90 1.11 23.03
CA THR A 564 -15.90 2.16 23.31
C THR A 564 -14.86 1.61 24.27
N ARG A 565 -13.64 2.16 24.35
CA ARG A 565 -12.62 1.68 25.30
C ARG A 565 -12.68 2.48 26.61
N ASN A 566 -12.49 1.80 27.75
CA ASN A 566 -12.58 2.42 29.08
C ASN A 566 -11.34 3.28 29.38
N PRO A 567 -11.48 4.60 29.60
CA PRO A 567 -10.35 5.46 29.91
C PRO A 567 -9.78 5.27 31.34
N ASP A 568 -10.56 4.74 32.30
CA ASP A 568 -10.21 4.79 33.73
C ASP A 568 -9.45 3.55 34.27
N MET A 569 -9.31 2.48 33.49
CA MET A 569 -8.58 1.26 33.90
C MET A 569 -7.04 1.38 33.78
N GLU A 570 -6.50 2.44 33.17
CA GLU A 570 -5.05 2.72 33.17
C GLU A 570 -4.49 3.00 34.58
N GLU A 571 -5.32 3.41 35.55
CA GLU A 571 -4.87 3.67 36.92
C GLU A 571 -4.91 2.43 37.84
N GLY A 572 -5.81 1.48 37.61
CA GLY A 572 -6.01 0.29 38.48
C GLY A 572 -4.86 -0.72 38.42
N VAL A 573 -4.19 -0.84 37.27
CA VAL A 573 -3.03 -1.73 37.06
C VAL A 573 -1.82 -1.30 37.90
N ARG A 574 -1.77 -0.03 38.36
CA ARG A 574 -0.72 0.50 39.26
C ARG A 574 -0.86 0.08 40.73
N LYS A 575 -2.01 -0.41 41.20
CA LYS A 575 -2.19 -0.82 42.61
C LYS A 575 -1.91 -2.30 42.88
N LYS A 576 -2.18 -3.21 41.94
CA LYS A 576 -1.83 -4.64 42.09
C LYS A 576 -0.32 -4.91 41.98
N SER A 577 0.40 -4.11 41.19
CA SER A 577 1.85 -4.15 41.03
C SER A 577 2.65 -3.60 42.24
N LYS A 578 1.98 -2.98 43.22
CA LYS A 578 2.59 -2.57 44.50
C LYS A 578 2.51 -3.62 45.60
N ARG A 579 1.60 -4.61 45.53
CA ARG A 579 1.43 -5.62 46.59
C ARG A 579 2.34 -6.84 46.45
N TYR A 580 2.81 -7.14 45.23
CA TYR A 580 3.80 -8.21 44.98
C TYR A 580 5.25 -7.78 45.19
N LYS A 581 5.53 -6.48 45.32
CA LYS A 581 6.89 -5.97 45.59
C LYS A 581 7.23 -5.83 47.09
N PHE A 582 6.26 -5.99 48.00
CA PHE A 582 6.50 -5.82 49.43
C PHE A 582 6.78 -7.12 50.22
N THR A 583 6.65 -8.30 49.61
CA THR A 583 6.95 -9.59 50.25
C THR A 583 8.28 -10.23 49.82
N GLN A 584 8.96 -9.69 48.80
CA GLN A 584 10.28 -10.20 48.34
C GLN A 584 11.50 -9.39 48.83
N GLN A 585 11.29 -8.36 49.66
CA GLN A 585 12.38 -7.56 50.27
C GLN A 585 12.55 -7.80 51.79
N ARG A 586 12.22 -9.01 52.26
CA ARG A 586 12.50 -9.43 53.65
C ARG A 586 13.23 -10.77 53.81
N GLN A 587 13.77 -11.33 52.72
CA GLN A 587 14.74 -12.42 52.75
C GLN A 587 15.79 -12.18 51.65
N GLN A 588 16.73 -11.29 51.94
CA GLN A 588 18.10 -11.28 51.44
C GLN A 588 18.89 -10.23 52.22
#